data_AF-A0AAV4HKZ5-F1
#
_entry.id   AF-A0AAV4HKZ5-F1
#
_cell.length_a   1.000
_cell.length_b   1.000
_cell.length_c   1.000
_cell.angle_alpha   90.00
_cell.angle_beta   90.00
_cell.angle_gamma   90.00
#
_symmetry.space_group_name_H-M   'P 1'
#
loop_
_entity.id
_entity.type
_entity.pdbx_description
1 polymer ?
#
loop_
_entity_poly.entity_id
_entity_poly.type
_entity_poly.pdbx_seq_one_letter_code
_entity_poly.pdbx_strand_id
1 'polypeptide(L)'
;MSKPGRSLRIVLTVALLYIKFLASQAYTVTTTNGGSGDVCPPGPQCLGDGKALCINNKCRCQPPEDVGLGHFLCVRSNEVFCAIFNDPTIRGYDGSYSFAPLNCKFKPTHLFVPLCDTSDPDNVRTISETDSCDVKVSAWGTRRRGKSFIRGIDVRFMVLYQGSVYHHLSRIISDATGGVYTFLESTNLAPFGSPTSGPAQNTTIPNVGQIYTEYDHTDNFARIKAEMCGVEVGIRQV
;
A
#
# COMPACT_ATOMS: atom_id res chain seq x y z
N MET A 1 -14.26 77.35 12.52
CA MET A 1 -14.72 77.03 11.14
C MET A 1 -13.79 75.97 10.56
N SER A 2 -14.31 74.75 10.43
CA SER A 2 -13.58 73.55 10.00
C SER A 2 -13.29 73.56 8.49
N LYS A 3 -12.12 73.09 8.07
CA LYS A 3 -11.87 72.69 6.67
C LYS A 3 -11.75 71.17 6.56
N PRO A 4 -12.20 70.58 5.44
CA PRO A 4 -12.62 69.19 5.36
C PRO A 4 -11.46 68.23 5.11
N GLY A 5 -11.55 67.05 5.75
CA GLY A 5 -10.62 65.94 5.60
C GLY A 5 -10.59 65.40 4.17
N ARG A 6 -9.38 65.20 3.65
CA ARG A 6 -9.16 64.42 2.43
C ARG A 6 -9.21 62.94 2.79
N SER A 7 -10.32 62.31 2.42
CA SER A 7 -10.47 60.84 2.47
C SER A 7 -9.55 60.22 1.41
N LEU A 8 -8.49 59.57 1.87
CA LEU A 8 -7.57 58.79 1.03
C LEU A 8 -8.31 57.52 0.60
N ARG A 9 -8.80 57.49 -0.64
CA ARG A 9 -9.38 56.27 -1.23
C ARG A 9 -8.24 55.34 -1.63
N ILE A 10 -7.95 54.34 -0.81
CA ILE A 10 -7.13 53.19 -1.18
C ILE A 10 -7.96 52.36 -2.15
N VAL A 11 -7.62 52.41 -3.44
CA VAL A 11 -8.15 51.46 -4.43
C VAL A 11 -7.36 50.16 -4.25
N LEU A 12 -7.97 49.21 -3.54
CA LEU A 12 -7.46 47.85 -3.42
C LEU A 12 -7.72 47.12 -4.74
N THR A 13 -6.76 47.13 -5.66
CA THR A 13 -6.80 46.27 -6.84
C THR A 13 -6.46 44.85 -6.41
N VAL A 14 -7.47 44.05 -6.08
CA VAL A 14 -7.33 42.61 -5.88
C VAL A 14 -7.13 41.98 -7.26
N ALA A 15 -5.88 41.83 -7.67
CA ALA A 15 -5.55 40.94 -8.79
C ALA A 15 -5.60 39.49 -8.26
N LEU A 16 -6.71 38.80 -8.56
CA LEU A 16 -6.80 37.34 -8.41
C LEU A 16 -5.90 36.69 -9.47
N LEU A 17 -4.63 36.52 -9.15
CA LEU A 17 -3.72 35.68 -9.93
C LEU A 17 -4.09 34.22 -9.68
N TYR A 18 -4.83 33.61 -10.61
CA TYR A 18 -5.05 32.17 -10.61
C TYR A 18 -3.93 31.49 -11.40
N ILE A 19 -2.89 31.03 -10.71
CA ILE A 19 -1.88 30.14 -11.30
C ILE A 19 -2.44 28.72 -11.22
N LYS A 20 -2.93 28.20 -12.35
CA LYS A 20 -3.27 26.79 -12.50
C LYS A 20 -1.97 26.02 -12.74
N PHE A 21 -1.27 25.63 -11.68
CA PHE A 21 -0.28 24.56 -11.80
C PHE A 21 -1.05 23.27 -12.10
N LEU A 22 -1.13 22.89 -13.37
CA LEU A 22 -1.27 21.49 -13.75
C LEU A 22 0.05 20.81 -13.38
N ALA A 23 0.35 20.69 -12.10
CA ALA A 23 1.21 19.61 -11.65
C ALA A 23 0.42 18.35 -11.97
N SER A 24 0.61 17.80 -13.17
CA SER A 24 0.21 16.44 -13.46
C SER A 24 0.99 15.61 -12.45
N GLN A 25 0.37 15.28 -11.33
CA GLN A 25 0.88 14.25 -10.46
C GLN A 25 0.91 13.03 -11.37
N ALA A 26 2.12 12.64 -11.76
CA ALA A 26 2.32 11.56 -12.68
C ALA A 26 1.93 10.30 -11.92
N TYR A 27 0.71 9.83 -12.16
CA TYR A 27 0.22 8.57 -11.63
C TYR A 27 0.31 7.53 -12.72
N THR A 28 0.72 6.32 -12.35
CA THR A 28 0.44 5.14 -13.18
C THR A 28 -0.92 4.60 -12.79
N VAL A 29 -1.79 4.37 -13.78
CA VAL A 29 -3.14 3.88 -13.59
C VAL A 29 -3.20 2.44 -14.08
N THR A 30 -3.47 1.51 -13.17
CA THR A 30 -3.69 0.10 -13.51
C THR A 30 -5.14 -0.25 -13.23
N THR A 31 -5.78 -0.98 -14.15
CA THR A 31 -7.16 -1.47 -13.99
C THR A 31 -7.19 -2.99 -13.99
N THR A 32 -8.02 -3.56 -13.13
CA THR A 32 -8.26 -5.00 -13.04
C THR A 32 -9.77 -5.26 -13.02
N ASN A 33 -10.18 -6.39 -13.58
CA ASN A 33 -11.57 -6.84 -13.64
C ASN A 33 -11.69 -8.28 -13.10
N GLY A 34 -10.80 -8.65 -12.18
CA GLY A 34 -10.67 -10.01 -11.68
C GLY A 34 -11.97 -10.49 -11.05
N GLY A 35 -12.38 -11.70 -11.42
CA GLY A 35 -13.57 -12.35 -10.88
C GLY A 35 -13.32 -13.16 -9.60
N SER A 36 -12.07 -13.39 -9.19
CA SER A 36 -11.60 -14.19 -8.03
C SER A 36 -12.29 -15.54 -7.74
N GLY A 37 -11.82 -16.64 -8.33
CA GLY A 37 -12.00 -18.02 -7.80
C GLY A 37 -13.43 -18.58 -7.67
N ASP A 38 -13.55 -19.75 -7.02
CA ASP A 38 -14.84 -20.39 -6.75
C ASP A 38 -15.67 -19.61 -5.73
N VAL A 39 -16.96 -19.45 -6.01
CA VAL A 39 -17.91 -18.95 -5.02
C VAL A 39 -18.06 -20.02 -3.93
N CYS A 40 -17.95 -19.61 -2.67
CA CYS A 40 -18.03 -20.53 -1.53
C CYS A 40 -19.22 -20.21 -0.62
N PRO A 41 -20.48 -20.52 -1.01
CA PRO A 41 -21.66 -20.11 -0.27
C PRO A 41 -21.70 -20.70 1.16
N PRO A 42 -22.17 -19.96 2.17
CA PRO A 42 -22.67 -18.58 2.15
C PRO A 42 -21.56 -17.52 2.25
N GLY A 43 -20.30 -17.93 2.15
CA GLY A 43 -19.11 -17.09 2.29
C GLY A 43 -18.70 -16.33 1.02
N PRO A 44 -17.58 -15.60 1.10
CA PRO A 44 -17.02 -14.84 -0.03
C PRO A 44 -16.45 -15.76 -1.11
N GLN A 45 -16.06 -15.16 -2.22
CA GLN A 45 -15.27 -15.82 -3.25
C GLN A 45 -13.86 -16.11 -2.76
N CYS A 46 -13.33 -17.29 -3.10
CA CYS A 46 -11.98 -17.68 -2.74
C CYS A 46 -10.94 -17.00 -3.65
N LEU A 47 -9.70 -16.92 -3.19
CA LEU A 47 -8.58 -16.51 -4.04
C LEU A 47 -8.45 -17.46 -5.23
N GLY A 48 -8.14 -16.90 -6.39
CA GLY A 48 -8.01 -17.63 -7.65
C GLY A 48 -6.70 -18.39 -7.78
N ASP A 49 -6.44 -18.87 -9.01
CA ASP A 49 -5.18 -19.48 -9.42
C ASP A 49 -4.70 -20.65 -8.54
N GLY A 50 -5.65 -21.38 -7.96
CA GLY A 50 -5.37 -22.53 -7.09
C GLY A 50 -4.89 -22.17 -5.69
N LYS A 51 -4.76 -20.88 -5.34
CA LYS A 51 -4.29 -20.43 -4.01
C LYS A 51 -5.26 -20.82 -2.89
N ALA A 52 -6.55 -20.91 -3.20
CA ALA A 52 -7.56 -21.35 -2.25
C ALA A 52 -8.68 -22.15 -2.91
N LEU A 53 -9.26 -23.09 -2.15
CA LEU A 53 -10.41 -23.90 -2.57
C LEU A 53 -11.56 -23.77 -1.58
N CYS A 54 -12.79 -23.86 -2.08
CA CYS A 54 -13.97 -23.94 -1.21
C CYS A 54 -14.11 -25.36 -0.64
N ILE A 55 -13.85 -25.53 0.65
CA ILE A 55 -13.95 -26.81 1.34
C ILE A 55 -14.84 -26.63 2.57
N ASN A 56 -15.98 -27.35 2.60
CA ASN A 56 -16.98 -27.25 3.66
C ASN A 56 -17.46 -25.81 3.90
N ASN A 57 -17.83 -25.11 2.82
CA ASN A 57 -18.33 -23.73 2.82
C ASN A 57 -17.33 -22.71 3.43
N LYS A 58 -16.03 -23.00 3.37
CA LYS A 58 -14.95 -22.09 3.76
C LYS A 58 -13.83 -22.12 2.72
N CYS A 59 -13.34 -20.94 2.33
CA CYS A 59 -12.14 -20.84 1.52
C CYS A 59 -10.92 -21.26 2.34
N ARG A 60 -10.26 -22.33 1.91
CA ARG A 60 -9.03 -22.85 2.52
C ARG A 60 -7.86 -22.66 1.59
N CYS A 61 -6.81 -22.06 2.11
CA CYS A 61 -5.53 -21.90 1.44
C CYS A 61 -4.96 -23.27 1.03
N GLN A 62 -4.28 -23.32 -0.11
CA GLN A 62 -3.68 -24.54 -0.67
C GLN A 62 -2.15 -24.43 -0.70
N PRO A 63 -1.43 -25.55 -0.64
CA PRO A 63 0.03 -25.53 -0.81
C PRO A 63 0.45 -24.86 -2.13
N PRO A 64 1.59 -24.13 -2.16
CA PRO A 64 2.54 -23.98 -1.05
C PRO A 64 2.16 -22.91 -0.01
N GLU A 65 1.24 -22.00 -0.31
CA GLU A 65 0.73 -20.99 0.63
C GLU A 65 -0.46 -21.52 1.45
N ASP A 66 -0.22 -22.42 2.39
CA ASP A 66 -1.27 -23.16 3.10
C ASP A 66 -1.83 -22.46 4.36
N VAL A 67 -1.29 -21.30 4.74
CA VAL A 67 -1.71 -20.53 5.92
C VAL A 67 -2.40 -19.23 5.51
N GLY A 68 -3.46 -18.85 6.21
CA GLY A 68 -4.07 -17.52 6.06
C GLY A 68 -5.59 -17.53 6.00
N LEU A 69 -6.13 -16.60 5.20
CA LEU A 69 -7.55 -16.41 4.95
C LEU A 69 -7.78 -16.65 3.46
N GLY A 70 -8.26 -17.83 3.07
CA GLY A 70 -8.37 -18.24 1.66
C GLY A 70 -9.25 -17.38 0.75
N HIS A 71 -9.96 -16.41 1.31
CA HIS A 71 -10.73 -15.43 0.55
C HIS A 71 -10.06 -14.05 0.49
N PHE A 72 -8.87 -13.88 1.08
CA PHE A 72 -8.20 -12.58 1.21
C PHE A 72 -6.69 -12.69 1.01
N LEU A 73 -5.99 -13.54 1.77
CA LEU A 73 -4.55 -13.72 1.67
C LEU A 73 -4.17 -15.14 2.09
N CYS A 74 -3.36 -15.81 1.27
CA CYS A 74 -2.67 -17.04 1.62
C CYS A 74 -1.15 -16.78 1.61
N VAL A 75 -0.47 -17.31 2.60
CA VAL A 75 0.98 -17.18 2.85
C VAL A 75 1.56 -18.55 3.20
N ARG A 76 2.87 -18.70 3.10
CA ARG A 76 3.57 -19.91 3.53
C ARG A 76 3.61 -20.02 5.06
N SER A 77 3.83 -21.23 5.57
CA SER A 77 3.86 -21.49 7.00
C SER A 77 4.99 -20.79 7.76
N ASN A 78 6.07 -20.40 7.08
CA ASN A 78 7.20 -19.65 7.65
C ASN A 78 7.02 -18.13 7.56
N GLU A 79 5.93 -17.64 6.97
CA GLU A 79 5.64 -16.22 6.82
C GLU A 79 4.72 -15.72 7.94
N VAL A 80 4.85 -14.43 8.25
CA VAL A 80 3.98 -13.73 9.21
C VAL A 80 3.27 -12.57 8.51
N PHE A 81 2.00 -12.37 8.83
CA PHE A 81 1.22 -11.29 8.23
C PHE A 81 0.37 -10.54 9.25
N CYS A 82 0.13 -9.27 8.94
CA CYS A 82 -0.85 -8.42 9.58
C CYS A 82 -1.87 -8.01 8.52
N ALA A 83 -3.15 -7.93 8.88
CA ALA A 83 -4.22 -7.60 7.96
C ALA A 83 -5.19 -6.59 8.55
N ILE A 84 -5.71 -5.70 7.71
CA ILE A 84 -6.73 -4.72 8.07
C ILE A 84 -7.96 -5.00 7.20
N PHE A 85 -9.06 -5.36 7.85
CA PHE A 85 -10.32 -5.68 7.19
C PHE A 85 -11.26 -4.47 7.13
N ASN A 86 -12.37 -4.62 6.42
CA ASN A 86 -13.44 -3.63 6.41
C ASN A 86 -14.06 -3.48 7.81
N ASP A 87 -14.56 -2.28 8.12
CA ASP A 87 -14.99 -1.89 9.47
C ASP A 87 -13.90 -2.21 10.50
N PRO A 88 -12.83 -1.40 10.43
CA PRO A 88 -11.42 -1.74 10.62
C PRO A 88 -11.15 -2.63 11.82
N THR A 89 -11.18 -3.92 11.55
CA THR A 89 -10.60 -4.92 12.42
C THR A 89 -9.18 -5.18 11.92
N ILE A 90 -8.20 -5.01 12.81
CA ILE A 90 -6.80 -5.28 12.55
C ILE A 90 -6.47 -6.63 13.18
N ARG A 91 -5.90 -7.54 12.38
CA ARG A 91 -5.22 -8.74 12.86
C ARG A 91 -3.73 -8.45 12.95
N GLY A 92 -3.16 -8.51 14.16
CA GLY A 92 -1.73 -8.36 14.40
C GLY A 92 -0.91 -9.58 13.96
N TYR A 93 0.42 -9.42 13.97
CA TYR A 93 1.36 -10.50 13.62
C TYR A 93 1.31 -11.69 14.58
N ASP A 94 0.90 -11.46 15.83
CA ASP A 94 0.68 -12.47 16.87
C ASP A 94 -0.69 -13.16 16.75
N GLY A 95 -1.51 -12.78 15.76
CA GLY A 95 -2.87 -13.29 15.57
C GLY A 95 -3.93 -12.61 16.45
N SER A 96 -3.56 -11.63 17.27
CA SER A 96 -4.51 -10.84 18.06
C SER A 96 -5.39 -9.96 17.16
N TYR A 97 -6.59 -9.61 17.63
CA TYR A 97 -7.51 -8.74 16.91
C TYR A 97 -7.77 -7.46 17.71
N SER A 98 -7.81 -6.32 17.02
CA SER A 98 -8.14 -5.02 17.58
C SER A 98 -9.03 -4.22 16.63
N PHE A 99 -9.83 -3.32 17.15
CA PHE A 99 -10.64 -2.39 16.36
C PHE A 99 -9.98 -1.01 16.33
N ALA A 100 -9.87 -0.40 15.14
CA ALA A 100 -9.19 0.89 14.97
C ALA A 100 -9.99 1.83 14.06
N PRO A 101 -10.72 2.84 14.58
CA PRO A 101 -11.54 3.71 13.74
C PRO A 101 -10.71 4.51 12.71
N LEU A 102 -10.94 4.26 11.42
CA LEU A 102 -10.16 4.83 10.30
C LEU A 102 -10.72 6.18 9.83
N ASN A 103 -10.53 7.22 10.63
CA ASN A 103 -10.95 8.57 10.23
C ASN A 103 -9.82 9.42 9.62
N CYS A 104 -8.57 8.97 9.78
CA CYS A 104 -7.36 9.68 9.36
C CYS A 104 -6.34 8.70 8.78
N LYS A 105 -5.24 9.25 8.24
CA LYS A 105 -4.05 8.46 7.93
C LYS A 105 -3.37 8.00 9.21
N PHE A 106 -3.02 6.72 9.30
CA PHE A 106 -2.41 6.09 10.46
C PHE A 106 -1.27 5.17 10.03
N LYS A 107 -0.40 4.80 10.97
CA LYS A 107 0.77 3.94 10.73
C LYS A 107 0.47 2.53 11.25
N PRO A 108 -0.05 1.59 10.43
CA PRO A 108 -0.34 0.23 10.88
C PRO A 108 0.89 -0.54 11.32
N THR A 109 2.03 -0.32 10.67
CA THR A 109 3.27 -1.00 11.04
C THR A 109 4.50 -0.17 10.71
N HIS A 110 5.57 -0.45 11.45
CA HIS A 110 6.91 0.08 11.25
C HIS A 110 7.85 -1.05 11.60
N LEU A 111 8.57 -1.54 10.58
CA LEU A 111 9.44 -2.69 10.67
C LEU A 111 10.89 -2.25 10.47
N PHE A 112 11.78 -2.86 11.22
CA PHE A 112 13.22 -2.82 10.97
C PHE A 112 13.66 -4.26 10.79
N VAL A 113 14.14 -4.59 9.59
CA VAL A 113 14.53 -5.95 9.23
C VAL A 113 15.94 -5.94 8.64
N PRO A 114 16.79 -6.94 8.93
CA PRO A 114 18.07 -7.07 8.25
C PRO A 114 17.84 -7.43 6.77
N LEU A 115 18.85 -7.23 5.93
CA LEU A 115 18.78 -7.68 4.54
C LEU A 115 18.80 -9.21 4.47
N CYS A 116 17.94 -9.78 3.63
CA CYS A 116 17.77 -11.21 3.47
C CYS A 116 17.88 -11.63 1.99
N ASP A 117 18.41 -12.83 1.77
CA ASP A 117 18.32 -13.54 0.52
C ASP A 117 16.99 -14.30 0.49
N THR A 118 16.12 -13.90 -0.43
CA THR A 118 14.78 -14.49 -0.63
C THR A 118 14.69 -15.34 -1.89
N SER A 119 15.83 -15.72 -2.49
CA SER A 119 15.87 -16.58 -3.67
C SER A 119 15.31 -17.98 -3.41
N ASP A 120 15.47 -18.46 -2.18
CA ASP A 120 14.80 -19.66 -1.65
C ASP A 120 13.85 -19.25 -0.51
N PRO A 121 12.53 -19.14 -0.77
CA PRO A 121 11.59 -18.68 0.25
C PRO A 121 11.39 -19.68 1.40
N ASP A 122 11.81 -20.94 1.23
CA ASP A 122 11.77 -21.93 2.32
C ASP A 122 13.01 -21.82 3.21
N ASN A 123 14.09 -21.19 2.71
CA ASN A 123 15.37 -21.03 3.41
C ASN A 123 15.89 -19.59 3.34
N VAL A 124 15.08 -18.62 3.78
CA VAL A 124 15.48 -17.21 3.84
C VAL A 124 16.69 -17.02 4.77
N ARG A 125 17.74 -16.35 4.27
CA ARG A 125 18.99 -16.12 5.02
C ARG A 125 19.33 -14.65 5.12
N THR A 126 19.73 -14.21 6.31
CA THR A 126 20.28 -12.86 6.49
C THR A 126 21.60 -12.71 5.72
N ILE A 127 21.68 -11.70 4.86
CA ILE A 127 22.88 -11.36 4.06
C ILE A 127 23.91 -10.65 4.94
N SER A 128 23.45 -9.74 5.79
CA SER A 128 24.30 -8.86 6.61
C SER A 128 23.50 -8.35 7.81
N GLU A 129 24.12 -8.33 8.99
CA GLU A 129 23.50 -7.79 10.21
C GLU A 129 23.63 -6.26 10.30
N THR A 130 24.57 -5.66 9.57
CA THR A 130 24.78 -4.21 9.55
C THR A 130 23.93 -3.51 8.49
N ASP A 131 23.54 -4.24 7.45
CA ASP A 131 22.65 -3.75 6.40
C ASP A 131 21.20 -4.07 6.75
N SER A 132 20.28 -3.15 6.43
CA SER A 132 18.91 -3.25 6.92
C SER A 132 17.91 -2.48 6.07
N CYS A 133 16.64 -2.84 6.23
CA CYS A 133 15.50 -2.09 5.75
C CYS A 133 14.70 -1.50 6.91
N ASP A 134 14.51 -0.18 6.92
CA ASP A 134 13.49 0.51 7.71
C ASP A 134 12.25 0.71 6.83
N VAL A 135 11.16 0.01 7.16
CA VAL A 135 9.91 0.02 6.41
C VAL A 135 8.80 0.65 7.23
N LYS A 136 8.20 1.72 6.71
CA LYS A 136 7.06 2.42 7.35
C LYS A 136 5.85 2.33 6.44
N VAL A 137 4.81 1.65 6.92
CA VAL A 137 3.53 1.57 6.22
C VAL A 137 2.58 2.57 6.87
N SER A 138 1.96 3.40 6.06
CA SER A 138 0.82 4.21 6.44
C SER A 138 -0.38 3.81 5.60
N ALA A 139 -1.57 3.80 6.20
CA ALA A 139 -2.81 3.54 5.49
C ALA A 139 -3.84 4.62 5.82
N TRP A 140 -4.84 4.79 4.97
CA TRP A 140 -5.99 5.64 5.26
C TRP A 140 -7.26 5.04 4.71
N GLY A 141 -8.35 5.30 5.43
CA GLY A 141 -9.66 4.82 5.08
C GLY A 141 -10.49 5.81 4.27
N THR A 142 -11.59 5.31 3.74
CA THR A 142 -12.73 6.10 3.29
C THR A 142 -14.02 5.46 3.81
N ARG A 143 -15.10 6.25 3.89
CA ARG A 143 -16.41 5.74 4.29
C ARG A 143 -17.34 5.64 3.09
N ARG A 144 -17.99 4.48 2.93
CA ARG A 144 -18.99 4.24 1.89
C ARG A 144 -20.17 3.49 2.49
N ARG A 145 -21.38 4.03 2.36
CA ARG A 145 -22.62 3.43 2.91
C ARG A 145 -22.51 3.05 4.40
N GLY A 146 -21.90 3.92 5.21
CA GLY A 146 -21.74 3.71 6.66
C GLY A 146 -20.59 2.79 7.07
N LYS A 147 -19.95 2.09 6.13
CA LYS A 147 -18.81 1.22 6.41
C LYS A 147 -17.48 1.89 6.08
N SER A 148 -16.43 1.53 6.82
CA SER A 148 -15.07 2.05 6.62
C SER A 148 -14.21 1.04 5.87
N PHE A 149 -13.51 1.49 4.84
CA PHE A 149 -12.66 0.67 3.98
C PHE A 149 -11.28 1.30 3.86
N ILE A 150 -10.22 0.50 3.73
CA ILE A 150 -8.90 1.02 3.37
C ILE A 150 -8.97 1.50 1.91
N ARG A 151 -8.63 2.77 1.69
CA ARG A 151 -8.63 3.38 0.35
C ARG A 151 -7.23 3.40 -0.24
N GLY A 152 -6.21 3.56 0.57
CA GLY A 152 -4.85 3.61 0.08
C GLY A 152 -3.81 3.36 1.15
N ILE A 153 -2.61 3.10 0.65
CA ILE A 153 -1.40 2.82 1.41
C ILE A 153 -0.24 3.68 0.91
N ASP A 154 0.63 4.07 1.82
CA ASP A 154 1.93 4.67 1.57
C ASP A 154 2.97 3.77 2.23
N VAL A 155 3.96 3.32 1.47
CA VAL A 155 5.05 2.49 1.99
C VAL A 155 6.35 3.20 1.72
N ARG A 156 7.08 3.47 2.80
CA ARG A 156 8.41 4.07 2.77
C ARG A 156 9.44 3.02 3.13
N PHE A 157 10.38 2.80 2.23
CA PHE A 157 11.56 2.00 2.44
C PHE A 157 12.76 2.93 2.54
N MET A 158 13.60 2.66 3.54
CA MET A 158 14.94 3.18 3.65
C MET A 158 15.86 1.97 3.81
N VAL A 159 16.65 1.68 2.78
CA VAL A 159 17.53 0.52 2.76
C VAL A 159 18.97 0.98 2.93
N LEU A 160 19.62 0.52 4.00
CA LEU A 160 21.04 0.70 4.23
C LEU A 160 21.78 -0.51 3.66
N TYR A 161 22.67 -0.28 2.70
CA TYR A 161 23.51 -1.32 2.12
C TYR A 161 24.92 -0.79 1.85
N GLN A 162 25.95 -1.43 2.42
CA GLN A 162 27.36 -1.08 2.22
C GLN A 162 27.65 0.41 2.47
N GLY A 163 27.02 0.98 3.51
CA GLY A 163 27.16 2.39 3.87
C GLY A 163 26.39 3.38 2.98
N SER A 164 25.68 2.91 1.96
CA SER A 164 24.78 3.72 1.13
C SER A 164 23.33 3.58 1.58
N VAL A 165 22.56 4.67 1.46
CA VAL A 165 21.12 4.68 1.81
C VAL A 165 20.29 4.86 0.55
N TYR A 166 19.40 3.89 0.30
CA TYR A 166 18.44 3.90 -0.80
C TYR A 166 17.05 4.21 -0.26
N HIS A 167 16.35 5.13 -0.92
CA HIS A 167 15.00 5.54 -0.54
C HIS A 167 14.00 5.13 -1.60
N HIS A 168 12.83 4.66 -1.14
CA HIS A 168 11.69 4.40 -2.00
C HIS A 168 10.41 4.70 -1.24
N LEU A 169 9.60 5.63 -1.75
CA LEU A 169 8.22 5.82 -1.31
C LEU A 169 7.30 5.40 -2.45
N SER A 170 6.48 4.38 -2.25
CA SER A 170 5.34 4.10 -3.13
C SER A 170 4.03 4.42 -2.42
N ARG A 171 3.12 5.04 -3.15
CA ARG A 171 1.75 5.33 -2.73
C ARG A 171 0.81 4.65 -3.70
N ILE A 172 -0.12 3.86 -3.18
CA ILE A 172 -1.18 3.24 -3.96
C ILE A 172 -2.53 3.70 -3.43
N ILE A 173 -3.35 4.28 -4.31
CA ILE A 173 -4.76 4.56 -4.06
C ILE A 173 -5.57 3.53 -4.85
N SER A 174 -6.49 2.86 -4.18
CA SER A 174 -7.41 1.90 -4.79
C SER A 174 -8.83 2.47 -4.84
N ASP A 175 -9.57 2.12 -5.88
CA ASP A 175 -11.01 2.37 -6.00
C ASP A 175 -11.70 1.18 -6.69
N ALA A 176 -12.97 0.99 -6.40
CA ALA A 176 -13.81 -0.07 -6.98
C ALA A 176 -15.18 0.49 -7.36
N THR A 177 -15.41 0.62 -8.67
CA THR A 177 -16.64 1.18 -9.23
C THR A 177 -17.13 0.33 -10.39
N GLY A 178 -18.36 -0.17 -10.30
CA GLY A 178 -18.99 -0.95 -11.38
C GLY A 178 -18.30 -2.28 -11.70
N GLY A 179 -17.64 -2.91 -10.72
CA GLY A 179 -16.87 -4.14 -10.93
C GLY A 179 -15.48 -3.95 -11.54
N VAL A 180 -15.09 -2.70 -11.80
CA VAL A 180 -13.74 -2.34 -12.24
C VAL A 180 -12.95 -1.84 -11.03
N TYR A 181 -11.79 -2.44 -10.82
CA TYR A 181 -10.85 -2.09 -9.76
C TYR A 181 -9.73 -1.24 -10.37
N THR A 182 -9.46 -0.08 -9.78
CA THR A 182 -8.44 0.85 -10.28
C THR A 182 -7.42 1.11 -9.19
N PHE A 183 -6.14 1.03 -9.56
CA PHE A 183 -5.00 1.36 -8.72
C PHE A 183 -4.25 2.54 -9.33
N LEU A 184 -4.12 3.61 -8.55
CA LEU A 184 -3.34 4.78 -8.87
C LEU A 184 -2.06 4.75 -8.05
N GLU A 185 -0.93 4.53 -8.72
CA GLU A 185 0.38 4.48 -8.09
C GLU A 185 1.19 5.74 -8.38
N SER A 186 1.90 6.22 -7.35
CA SER A 186 2.93 7.25 -7.48
C SER A 186 4.13 6.91 -6.62
N THR A 187 5.33 7.22 -7.13
CA THR A 187 6.59 6.94 -6.44
C THR A 187 7.37 8.23 -6.18
N ASN A 188 8.16 8.25 -5.10
CA ASN A 188 9.19 9.25 -4.87
C ASN A 188 10.49 8.57 -4.40
N LEU A 189 11.58 8.85 -5.11
CA LEU A 189 12.91 8.29 -4.84
C LEU A 189 13.85 9.29 -4.15
N ALA A 190 13.38 10.51 -3.88
CA ALA A 190 14.20 11.54 -3.25
C ALA A 190 14.52 11.20 -1.78
N PRO A 191 15.77 11.42 -1.33
CA PRO A 191 16.20 11.09 0.03
C PRO A 191 15.60 12.02 1.10
N PHE A 192 15.28 13.27 0.74
CA PHE A 192 14.74 14.29 1.65
C PHE A 192 13.70 15.17 0.95
N GLY A 193 12.67 15.59 1.69
CA GLY A 193 11.69 16.59 1.24
C GLY A 193 10.22 16.12 1.29
N SER A 194 9.31 17.07 1.07
CA SER A 194 7.89 16.76 0.85
C SER A 194 7.76 15.84 -0.36
N PRO A 195 6.88 14.82 -0.32
CA PRO A 195 6.75 13.90 -1.43
C PRO A 195 6.28 14.65 -2.68
N THR A 196 7.20 14.89 -3.60
CA THR A 196 6.87 15.20 -5.00
C THR A 196 6.51 13.87 -5.63
N SER A 197 5.21 13.61 -5.79
CA SER A 197 4.72 12.39 -6.43
C SER A 197 5.16 12.37 -7.89
N GLY A 198 6.05 11.45 -8.24
CA GLY A 198 6.41 11.09 -9.60
C GLY A 198 5.64 9.84 -10.07
N PRO A 199 5.82 9.44 -11.34
CA PRO A 199 5.23 8.21 -11.87
C PRO A 199 5.69 6.99 -11.07
N ALA A 200 4.95 5.89 -11.17
CA ALA A 200 5.39 4.61 -10.60
C ALA A 200 6.77 4.26 -11.14
N GLN A 201 7.70 3.95 -10.24
CA GLN A 201 9.07 3.60 -10.56
C GLN A 201 9.54 2.49 -9.64
N ASN A 202 10.35 1.58 -10.18
CA ASN A 202 11.04 0.56 -9.40
C ASN A 202 12.37 1.10 -8.90
N THR A 203 12.84 0.62 -7.75
CA THR A 203 14.19 0.90 -7.24
C THR A 203 15.01 -0.37 -7.26
N THR A 204 16.08 -0.40 -8.05
CA THR A 204 17.06 -1.48 -8.02
C THR A 204 18.22 -1.12 -7.10
N ILE A 205 18.54 -2.01 -6.17
CA ILE A 205 19.71 -1.92 -5.30
C ILE A 205 20.74 -2.91 -5.84
N PRO A 206 21.89 -2.42 -6.35
CA PRO A 206 22.86 -3.27 -7.04
C PRO A 206 23.28 -4.49 -6.22
N ASN A 207 23.26 -5.67 -6.83
CA ASN A 207 23.66 -6.95 -6.25
C ASN A 207 22.84 -7.43 -5.03
N VAL A 208 21.70 -6.77 -4.74
CA VAL A 208 20.88 -7.07 -3.56
C VAL A 208 19.45 -7.40 -3.94
N GLY A 209 18.82 -6.59 -4.80
CA GLY A 209 17.45 -6.85 -5.27
C GLY A 209 16.73 -5.59 -5.71
N GLN A 210 15.41 -5.65 -5.74
CA GLN A 210 14.57 -4.53 -6.16
C GLN A 210 13.35 -4.29 -5.26
N ILE A 211 12.85 -3.05 -5.34
CA ILE A 211 11.56 -2.61 -4.80
C ILE A 211 10.67 -2.27 -5.99
N TYR A 212 9.52 -2.91 -6.10
CA TYR A 212 8.58 -2.75 -7.21
C TYR A 212 7.14 -3.03 -6.80
N THR A 213 6.21 -2.69 -7.67
CA THR A 213 4.79 -2.98 -7.49
C THR A 213 4.32 -4.05 -8.48
N GLU A 214 3.62 -5.05 -7.97
CA GLU A 214 2.97 -6.10 -8.74
C GLU A 214 1.45 -5.94 -8.66
N TYR A 215 0.76 -6.20 -9.78
CA TYR A 215 -0.69 -6.13 -9.89
C TYR A 215 -1.25 -7.52 -10.20
N ASP A 216 -2.02 -8.06 -9.26
CA ASP A 216 -2.71 -9.33 -9.41
C ASP A 216 -4.09 -9.08 -10.02
N HIS A 217 -4.17 -9.32 -11.33
CA HIS A 217 -5.39 -9.09 -12.09
C HIS A 217 -6.50 -10.12 -11.79
N THR A 218 -6.15 -11.27 -11.19
CA THR A 218 -7.11 -12.31 -10.81
C THR A 218 -7.77 -11.99 -9.47
N ASP A 219 -6.96 -11.64 -8.48
CA ASP A 219 -7.39 -11.41 -7.10
C ASP A 219 -7.66 -9.94 -6.78
N ASN A 220 -7.44 -9.03 -7.73
CA ASN A 220 -7.58 -7.57 -7.59
C ASN A 220 -6.71 -7.00 -6.45
N PHE A 221 -5.45 -7.40 -6.43
CA PHE A 221 -4.44 -6.91 -5.49
C PHE A 221 -3.43 -6.01 -6.19
N ALA A 222 -2.98 -4.98 -5.48
CA ALA A 222 -1.73 -4.30 -5.78
C ALA A 222 -0.77 -4.51 -4.61
N ARG A 223 0.46 -4.97 -4.88
CA ARG A 223 1.45 -5.41 -3.91
C ARG A 223 2.76 -4.67 -4.13
N ILE A 224 3.23 -3.94 -3.13
CA ILE A 224 4.57 -3.37 -3.13
C ILE A 224 5.50 -4.40 -2.49
N LYS A 225 6.48 -4.87 -3.25
CA LYS A 225 7.44 -5.90 -2.83
C LYS A 225 8.83 -5.27 -2.70
N ALA A 226 9.51 -5.58 -1.60
CA ALA A 226 10.93 -5.31 -1.41
C ALA A 226 11.64 -6.64 -1.15
N GLU A 227 12.15 -7.25 -2.22
CA GLU A 227 12.68 -8.62 -2.22
C GLU A 227 13.76 -8.80 -1.15
N MET A 228 14.74 -7.90 -1.11
CA MET A 228 15.85 -7.96 -0.15
C MET A 228 15.45 -7.77 1.31
N CYS A 229 14.25 -7.27 1.57
CA CYS A 229 13.73 -7.10 2.92
C CYS A 229 12.82 -8.27 3.32
N GLY A 230 12.41 -9.13 2.39
CA GLY A 230 11.36 -10.13 2.60
C GLY A 230 10.02 -9.50 3.01
N VAL A 231 9.73 -8.27 2.54
CA VAL A 231 8.51 -7.54 2.91
C VAL A 231 7.63 -7.32 1.69
N GLU A 232 6.36 -7.71 1.83
CA GLU A 232 5.28 -7.38 0.91
C GLU A 232 4.21 -6.56 1.64
N VAL A 233 3.74 -5.50 0.99
CA VAL A 233 2.62 -4.70 1.48
C VAL A 233 1.59 -4.56 0.37
N GLY A 234 0.41 -5.12 0.59
CA GLY A 234 -0.66 -5.15 -0.39
C GLY A 234 -1.91 -4.36 0.00
N ILE A 235 -2.66 -3.93 -1.00
CA ILE A 235 -4.03 -3.48 -0.87
C ILE A 235 -4.91 -4.22 -1.86
N ARG A 236 -6.07 -4.69 -1.38
CA ARG A 236 -7.12 -5.29 -2.20
C ARG A 236 -8.38 -4.48 -2.05
N GLN A 237 -9.05 -4.21 -3.17
CA GLN A 237 -10.42 -3.73 -3.12
C GLN A 237 -11.41 -4.88 -3.21
N VAL A 238 -12.54 -4.71 -2.52
CA VAL A 238 -13.62 -5.70 -2.41
C VAL A 238 -14.95 -5.04 -2.72
#